data_AF-A0A9E6WFC8-F1
#
_entry.id   AF-A0A9E6WFC8-F1
#
_cell.length_a   1.000
_cell.length_b   1.000
_cell.length_c   1.000
_cell.angle_alpha   90.00
_cell.angle_beta   90.00
_cell.angle_gamma   90.00
#
_symmetry.space_group_name_H-M   'P 1'
#
loop_
_entity.id
_entity.type
_entity.pdbx_description
1 polymer ?
#
loop_
_entity_poly.entity_id
_entity_poly.type
_entity_poly.pdbx_seq_one_letter_code
_entity_poly.pdbx_strand_id
1 'polypeptide(L)'
;MRTALIVLAGLLVPATLLAQPGITPEARAAAIDLMLKAEDARDADLVRRHYDATALRFIDALCAALPGAPRPAISWGYSLAIGTLVAAVANNGRPERLGGADPARTSPEDVLDFLVAYVEGGIRALVRSEAPSETRTGNR
;
A
#
# COMPACT_ATOMS: atom_id res chain seq x y z
N MET A 1 -11.26 -0.04 14.42
CA MET A 1 -11.05 1.10 13.50
C MET A 1 -9.77 1.90 13.82
N ARG A 2 -9.52 2.35 15.06
CA ARG A 2 -8.29 3.09 15.41
C ARG A 2 -6.96 2.34 15.19
N THR A 3 -6.94 1.02 15.37
CA THR A 3 -5.70 0.21 15.25
C THR A 3 -5.24 0.01 13.80
N ALA A 4 -6.15 -0.09 12.84
CA ALA A 4 -5.82 -0.20 11.42
C ALA A 4 -5.23 1.10 10.86
N LEU A 5 -5.73 2.25 11.35
CA LEU A 5 -5.23 3.59 11.02
C LEU A 5 -3.78 3.80 11.46
N ILE A 6 -3.40 3.26 12.63
CA ILE A 6 -2.03 3.36 13.19
C ILE A 6 -1.04 2.51 12.39
N VAL A 7 -1.45 1.33 11.92
CA VAL A 7 -0.60 0.43 11.13
C VAL A 7 -0.35 1.00 9.73
N LEU A 8 -1.38 1.58 9.09
CA LEU A 8 -1.24 2.30 7.82
C LEU A 8 -0.44 3.59 7.94
N ALA A 9 -0.58 4.35 9.03
CA ALA A 9 0.25 5.52 9.32
C ALA A 9 1.72 5.18 9.63
N GLY A 10 1.99 4.02 10.25
CA GLY A 10 3.35 3.52 10.47
C GLY A 10 4.05 3.12 9.16
N LEU A 11 3.28 2.67 8.17
CA LEU A 11 3.73 2.35 6.80
C LEU A 11 4.24 3.61 6.06
N LEU A 12 3.86 4.80 6.53
CA LEU A 12 4.30 6.09 6.01
C LEU A 12 5.63 6.60 6.57
N VAL A 13 6.24 5.97 7.58
CA VAL A 13 7.52 6.46 8.14
C VAL A 13 8.69 6.40 7.12
N PRO A 14 8.79 5.39 6.23
CA PRO A 14 9.74 5.43 5.12
C PRO A 14 9.34 6.44 4.03
N ALA A 15 8.04 6.67 3.81
CA ALA A 15 7.55 7.61 2.80
C ALA A 15 7.67 9.09 3.23
N THR A 16 7.59 9.37 4.53
CA THR A 16 7.84 10.70 5.10
C THR A 16 9.34 11.06 5.09
N LEU A 17 10.23 10.06 5.02
CA LEU A 17 11.65 10.25 4.69
C LEU A 17 11.83 10.76 3.24
N LEU A 18 10.96 10.36 2.31
CA LEU A 18 10.93 10.87 0.92
C LEU A 18 10.27 12.25 0.77
N ALA A 19 9.59 12.72 1.82
CA ALA A 19 8.95 14.03 1.93
C ALA A 19 9.78 15.06 2.72
N GLN A 20 11.02 14.71 3.11
CA GLN A 20 11.91 15.64 3.81
C GLN A 20 12.33 16.80 2.87
N PRO A 21 12.38 18.04 3.38
CA PRO A 21 12.94 19.16 2.62
C PRO A 21 14.42 18.86 2.31
N GLY A 22 14.74 18.73 1.02
CA GLY A 22 16.09 18.40 0.54
C GLY A 22 16.19 17.19 -0.38
N ILE A 23 15.14 16.37 -0.52
CA ILE A 23 15.11 15.28 -1.51
C ILE A 23 14.61 15.82 -2.85
N THR A 24 15.48 15.79 -3.85
CA THR A 24 15.20 16.16 -5.23
C THR A 24 14.14 15.25 -5.86
N PRO A 25 13.28 15.74 -6.77
CA PRO A 25 12.27 14.93 -7.46
C PRO A 25 12.84 13.68 -8.15
N GLU A 26 14.08 13.76 -8.65
CA GLU A 26 14.83 12.65 -9.25
C GLU A 26 15.20 11.54 -8.25
N ALA A 27 15.63 11.90 -7.04
CA ALA A 27 15.90 10.94 -5.96
C ALA A 27 14.61 10.25 -5.48
N ARG A 28 13.48 10.97 -5.48
CA ARG A 28 12.16 10.38 -5.20
C ARG A 28 11.75 9.39 -6.28
N ALA A 29 11.94 9.74 -7.56
CA ALA A 29 11.67 8.85 -8.68
C ALA A 29 12.56 7.59 -8.64
N ALA A 30 13.85 7.72 -8.30
CA ALA A 30 14.77 6.59 -8.16
C ALA A 30 14.39 5.66 -6.99
N ALA A 31 13.95 6.20 -5.85
CA ALA A 31 13.48 5.39 -4.72
C ALA A 31 12.19 4.63 -5.08
N ILE A 32 11.29 5.29 -5.81
CA ILE A 32 10.07 4.67 -6.35
C ILE A 32 10.44 3.56 -7.35
N ASP A 33 11.40 3.82 -8.23
CA ASP A 33 11.86 2.85 -9.22
C ASP A 33 12.47 1.61 -8.56
N LEU A 34 13.31 1.79 -7.54
CA LEU A 34 13.88 0.70 -6.74
C LEU A 34 12.80 -0.12 -6.04
N MET A 35 11.77 0.52 -5.49
CA MET A 35 10.66 -0.17 -4.82
C MET A 35 9.75 -0.94 -5.78
N LEU A 36 9.60 -0.46 -7.02
CA LEU A 36 8.71 -1.04 -8.02
C LEU A 36 9.39 -2.06 -8.94
N LYS A 37 10.68 -1.88 -9.23
CA LYS A 37 11.45 -2.62 -10.25
C LYS A 37 12.67 -3.34 -9.69
N ALA A 38 12.58 -3.95 -8.51
CA ALA A 38 13.63 -4.86 -8.06
C ALA A 38 13.68 -6.12 -8.97
N GLU A 39 14.13 -5.95 -10.22
CA GLU A 39 14.24 -6.96 -11.28
C GLU A 39 15.64 -7.60 -11.27
N ASP A 40 16.65 -6.87 -10.78
CA ASP A 40 18.02 -7.38 -10.65
C ASP A 40 18.21 -8.10 -9.31
N ALA A 41 18.87 -9.27 -9.32
CA ALA A 41 19.02 -10.14 -8.15
C ALA A 41 19.71 -9.46 -6.94
N ARG A 42 20.50 -8.41 -7.18
CA ARG A 42 21.11 -7.57 -6.12
C ARG A 42 20.10 -6.66 -5.43
N ASP A 43 19.16 -6.10 -6.18
CA ASP A 43 18.13 -5.20 -5.64
C ASP A 43 17.07 -6.01 -4.88
N ALA A 44 16.70 -7.19 -5.38
CA ALA A 44 15.84 -8.13 -4.66
C ALA A 44 16.46 -8.59 -3.32
N ASP A 45 17.78 -8.81 -3.27
CA ASP A 45 18.47 -9.23 -2.06
C ASP A 45 18.68 -8.08 -1.05
N LEU A 46 18.77 -6.83 -1.52
CA LEU A 46 18.73 -5.64 -0.65
C LEU A 46 17.33 -5.44 -0.05
N VAL A 47 16.27 -5.58 -0.87
CA VAL A 47 14.88 -5.54 -0.40
C VAL A 47 14.65 -6.60 0.68
N ARG A 48 15.05 -7.85 0.40
CA ARG A 48 14.91 -8.97 1.33
C ARG A 48 15.67 -8.74 2.64
N ARG A 49 16.89 -8.19 2.58
CA ARG A 49 17.73 -8.00 3.78
C ARG A 49 17.28 -6.82 4.65
N HIS A 50 16.75 -5.76 4.07
CA HIS A 50 16.47 -4.52 4.80
C HIS A 50 14.98 -4.23 4.99
N TYR A 51 14.11 -4.72 4.11
CA TYR A 51 12.70 -4.35 4.09
C TYR A 51 11.76 -5.47 4.53
N ASP A 52 12.10 -6.75 4.32
CA ASP A 52 11.22 -7.87 4.70
C ASP A 52 10.92 -7.92 6.19
N ALA A 53 11.91 -7.66 7.05
CA ALA A 53 11.68 -7.64 8.50
C ALA A 53 10.63 -6.60 8.89
N THR A 54 10.63 -5.46 8.22
CA THR A 54 9.64 -4.40 8.41
C THR A 54 8.29 -4.81 7.80
N ALA A 55 8.29 -5.34 6.57
CA ALA A 55 7.09 -5.83 5.89
C ALA A 55 6.35 -6.90 6.71
N LEU A 56 7.08 -7.86 7.28
CA LEU A 56 6.53 -8.91 8.13
C LEU A 56 5.82 -8.34 9.35
N ARG A 57 6.38 -7.30 10.00
CA ARG A 57 5.72 -6.64 11.13
C ARG A 57 4.40 -5.99 10.73
N PHE A 58 4.32 -5.40 9.54
CA PHE A 58 3.08 -4.85 9.01
C PHE A 58 2.06 -5.94 8.66
N ILE A 59 2.50 -7.01 8.00
CA ILE A 59 1.66 -8.17 7.67
C ILE A 59 1.10 -8.79 8.95
N ASP A 60 1.93 -8.98 9.99
CA ASP A 60 1.49 -9.54 11.26
C ASP A 60 0.47 -8.64 11.96
N ALA A 61 0.67 -7.32 11.93
CA ALA A 61 -0.29 -6.36 12.46
C ALA A 61 -1.62 -6.37 11.68
N LEU A 62 -1.57 -6.51 10.35
CA LEU A 62 -2.77 -6.63 9.51
C LEU A 62 -3.50 -7.95 9.78
N CYS A 63 -2.79 -9.07 9.95
CA CYS A 63 -3.37 -10.35 10.36
C CYS A 63 -4.04 -10.25 11.74
N ALA A 64 -3.44 -9.53 12.69
CA ALA A 64 -4.05 -9.28 14.00
C ALA A 64 -5.30 -8.39 13.92
N ALA A 65 -5.32 -7.43 12.99
CA ALA A 65 -6.47 -6.55 12.75
C ALA A 65 -7.61 -7.22 11.99
N LEU A 66 -7.33 -8.30 11.24
CA LEU A 66 -8.29 -9.07 10.45
C LEU A 66 -8.20 -10.57 10.82
N PRO A 67 -8.71 -10.97 12.00
CA PRO A 67 -8.71 -12.37 12.42
C PRO A 67 -9.43 -13.26 11.39
N GLY A 68 -8.80 -14.37 11.01
CA GLY A 68 -9.35 -15.30 10.02
C GLY A 68 -9.07 -14.94 8.56
N ALA A 69 -8.44 -13.79 8.28
CA ALA A 69 -7.99 -13.47 6.93
C ALA A 69 -6.83 -14.38 6.49
N PRO A 70 -6.86 -14.95 5.27
CA PRO A 70 -5.75 -15.72 4.74
C PRO A 70 -4.48 -14.86 4.64
N ARG A 71 -3.37 -15.34 5.22
CA ARG A 71 -2.08 -14.63 5.17
C ARG A 71 -1.63 -14.27 3.73
N PRO A 72 -1.85 -15.11 2.69
CA PRO A 72 -1.55 -14.74 1.31
C PRO A 72 -2.32 -13.51 0.83
N ALA A 73 -3.61 -13.39 1.17
CA ALA A 73 -4.42 -12.21 0.84
C ALA A 73 -3.87 -10.95 1.51
N ILE A 74 -3.45 -11.06 2.78
CA ILE A 74 -2.85 -9.96 3.53
C ILE A 74 -1.50 -9.54 2.94
N SER A 75 -0.63 -10.49 2.57
CA SER A 75 0.67 -10.15 1.96
C SER A 75 0.51 -9.49 0.60
N TRP A 76 -0.42 -9.97 -0.25
CA TRP A 76 -0.73 -9.30 -1.52
C TRP A 76 -1.32 -7.91 -1.30
N GLY A 77 -2.24 -7.78 -0.35
CA GLY A 77 -2.82 -6.50 0.03
C GLY A 77 -1.77 -5.49 0.53
N TYR A 78 -0.80 -5.93 1.33
CA TYR A 78 0.32 -5.12 1.77
C TYR A 78 1.17 -4.63 0.59
N SER A 79 1.58 -5.51 -0.31
CA SER A 79 2.41 -5.14 -1.47
C SER A 79 1.69 -4.15 -2.40
N LEU A 80 0.39 -4.37 -2.64
CA LEU A 80 -0.43 -3.45 -3.43
C LEU A 80 -0.59 -2.09 -2.74
N ALA A 81 -0.73 -2.06 -1.42
CA ALA A 81 -0.81 -0.83 -0.64
C ALA A 81 0.47 0.02 -0.78
N ILE A 82 1.66 -0.61 -0.81
CA ILE A 82 2.93 0.08 -1.09
C ILE A 82 2.89 0.71 -2.49
N GLY A 83 2.46 -0.03 -3.50
CA GLY A 83 2.33 0.50 -4.87
C GLY A 83 1.38 1.70 -4.95
N THR A 84 0.24 1.64 -4.26
CA THR A 84 -0.70 2.77 -4.20
C THR A 84 -0.13 3.96 -3.43
N LEU A 85 0.57 3.73 -2.31
CA LEU A 85 1.24 4.79 -1.55
C LEU A 85 2.28 5.51 -2.40
N VAL A 86 3.08 4.75 -3.15
CA VAL A 86 4.06 5.28 -4.11
C VAL A 86 3.38 6.17 -5.15
N ALA A 87 2.26 5.71 -5.73
CA ALA A 87 1.48 6.49 -6.69
C ALA A 87 0.89 7.77 -6.06
N ALA A 88 0.41 7.70 -4.82
CA ALA A 88 -0.13 8.85 -4.10
C ALA A 88 0.94 9.90 -3.77
N VAL A 89 2.15 9.47 -3.40
CA VAL A 89 3.30 10.37 -3.15
C VAL A 89 3.83 10.99 -4.44
N ALA A 90 3.74 10.26 -5.55
CA ALA A 90 4.07 10.76 -6.89
C ALA A 90 2.97 11.64 -7.51
N ASN A 91 1.88 11.91 -6.79
CA ASN A 91 0.74 12.66 -7.32
C ASN A 91 1.18 14.06 -7.81
N ASN A 92 0.84 14.35 -9.06
CA ASN A 92 1.09 15.65 -9.72
C ASN A 92 -0.20 16.41 -10.02
N GLY A 93 -1.26 16.14 -9.25
CA GLY A 93 -2.60 16.71 -9.45
C GLY A 93 -3.41 16.03 -10.56
N ARG A 94 -2.97 14.87 -11.07
CA ARG A 94 -3.62 14.20 -12.19
C ARG A 94 -5.01 13.65 -11.83
N PRO A 95 -5.20 12.91 -10.71
CA PRO A 95 -6.50 12.40 -10.32
C PRO A 95 -7.56 13.51 -10.21
N GLU A 96 -7.18 14.65 -9.64
CA GLU A 96 -8.04 15.82 -9.43
C GLU A 96 -8.47 16.41 -10.77
N ARG A 97 -7.51 16.66 -11.68
CA ARG A 97 -7.83 17.14 -13.04
C ARG A 97 -8.75 16.19 -13.81
N LEU A 98 -8.52 14.88 -13.69
CA LEU A 98 -9.36 13.86 -14.34
C LEU A 98 -10.76 13.78 -13.70
N GLY A 99 -10.86 14.07 -12.40
CA GLY A 99 -12.13 14.16 -11.67
C GLY A 99 -12.85 15.50 -11.82
N GLY A 100 -12.29 16.46 -12.58
CA GLY A 100 -12.87 17.80 -12.76
C GLY A 100 -12.65 18.76 -11.58
N ALA A 101 -11.71 18.45 -10.69
CA ALA A 101 -11.34 19.28 -9.54
C ALA A 101 -10.02 20.03 -9.77
N ASP A 102 -9.87 21.16 -9.07
CA ASP A 102 -8.62 21.91 -9.01
C ASP A 102 -7.63 21.22 -8.05
N PRO A 103 -6.44 20.77 -8.52
CA PRO A 103 -5.45 20.14 -7.66
C PRO A 103 -5.02 20.96 -6.45
N ALA A 104 -5.09 22.30 -6.53
CA ALA A 104 -4.72 23.17 -5.41
C ALA A 104 -5.70 23.08 -4.22
N ARG A 105 -6.86 22.44 -4.40
CA ARG A 105 -7.89 22.27 -3.36
C ARG A 105 -7.80 20.95 -2.61
N THR A 106 -6.93 20.04 -3.03
CA THR A 106 -6.75 18.74 -2.39
C THR A 106 -5.61 18.82 -1.40
N SER A 107 -5.93 18.65 -0.13
CA SER A 107 -4.93 18.61 0.94
C SER A 107 -4.21 17.27 0.98
N PRO A 108 -3.00 17.20 1.56
CA PRO A 108 -2.34 15.91 1.81
C PRO A 108 -3.21 14.94 2.60
N GLU A 109 -4.02 15.44 3.54
CA GLU A 109 -4.97 14.66 4.33
C GLU A 109 -6.05 14.02 3.44
N ASP A 110 -6.59 14.75 2.47
CA ASP A 110 -7.56 14.20 1.52
C ASP A 110 -6.95 13.05 0.69
N VAL A 111 -5.68 13.19 0.26
CA VAL A 111 -4.96 12.14 -0.47
C VAL A 111 -4.78 10.90 0.40
N LEU A 112 -4.47 11.08 1.69
CA LEU A 112 -4.36 9.98 2.65
C LEU A 112 -5.70 9.27 2.86
N ASP A 113 -6.80 10.02 2.94
CA ASP A 113 -8.14 9.44 3.07
C ASP A 113 -8.52 8.59 1.86
N PHE A 114 -8.22 9.06 0.63
CA PHE A 114 -8.41 8.25 -0.58
C PHE A 114 -7.55 6.99 -0.58
N LEU A 115 -6.27 7.11 -0.17
CA LEU A 115 -5.35 5.98 -0.08
C LEU A 115 -5.86 4.93 0.90
N VAL A 116 -6.24 5.34 2.12
CA VAL A 116 -6.75 4.42 3.16
C VAL A 116 -8.02 3.73 2.69
N ALA A 117 -8.96 4.48 2.11
CA ALA A 117 -10.21 3.90 1.60
C ALA A 117 -9.96 2.87 0.49
N TYR A 118 -9.06 3.16 -0.46
CA TYR A 118 -8.70 2.24 -1.53
C TYR A 118 -8.02 0.97 -1.01
N VAL A 119 -7.02 1.13 -0.14
CA VAL A 119 -6.26 0.01 0.44
C VAL A 119 -7.15 -0.88 1.30
N GLU A 120 -7.97 -0.28 2.17
CA GLU A 120 -8.91 -1.03 3.00
C GLU A 120 -9.89 -1.83 2.13
N GLY A 121 -10.49 -1.18 1.13
CA GLY A 121 -11.42 -1.82 0.20
C GLY A 121 -10.78 -2.99 -0.55
N GLY A 122 -9.57 -2.78 -1.07
CA GLY A 122 -8.81 -3.80 -1.79
C GLY A 122 -8.47 -5.02 -0.91
N ILE A 123 -7.95 -4.79 0.30
CA ILE A 123 -7.64 -5.88 1.24
C ILE A 123 -8.89 -6.69 1.58
N ARG A 124 -10.01 -6.02 1.87
CA ARG A 124 -11.29 -6.70 2.17
C ARG A 124 -11.79 -7.52 0.98
N ALA A 125 -11.59 -7.03 -0.25
CA ALA A 125 -11.95 -7.77 -1.45
C ALA A 125 -11.10 -9.05 -1.61
N LEU A 126 -9.78 -8.95 -1.44
CA LEU A 126 -8.87 -10.10 -1.52
C LEU A 126 -9.20 -11.17 -0.47
N VAL A 127 -9.44 -10.77 0.78
CA VAL A 127 -9.83 -11.70 1.85
C VAL A 127 -11.13 -12.43 1.53
N ARG A 128 -12.10 -11.75 0.90
CA ARG A 128 -13.37 -12.36 0.49
C ARG A 128 -13.18 -13.36 -0.65
N SER A 129 -12.32 -13.05 -1.62
CA SER A 129 -12.03 -13.94 -2.76
C SER A 129 -11.36 -15.24 -2.34
N GLU A 130 -10.57 -15.21 -1.26
CA GLU A 130 -9.90 -16.39 -0.70
C GLU A 130 -10.76 -17.14 0.35
N ALA A 131 -11.94 -16.62 0.69
CA ALA A 131 -12.85 -17.32 1.59
C ALA A 131 -13.29 -18.65 0.94
N PRO A 132 -13.34 -19.77 1.69
CA PRO A 132 -13.77 -21.05 1.16
C PRO A 132 -15.13 -20.88 0.49
N SER A 133 -15.21 -21.24 -0.80
CA SER A 133 -16.49 -21.28 -1.50
C SER A 133 -17.35 -22.32 -0.78
N GLU A 134 -18.39 -21.88 -0.07
CA GLU A 134 -19.46 -22.77 0.35
C GLU A 134 -20.03 -23.41 -0.91
N THR A 135 -19.62 -24.65 -1.14
CA THR A 135 -20.42 -25.70 -1.76
C THR A 135 -21.08 -25.29 -3.08
N ARG A 136 -20.33 -25.37 -4.19
CA ARG A 136 -20.94 -25.62 -5.52
C ARG A 136 -21.45 -27.07 -5.55
N THR A 137 -22.50 -27.36 -4.78
CA THR A 137 -23.29 -28.59 -4.89
C THR A 137 -24.66 -28.23 -5.41
N GLY A 138 -25.03 -28.85 -6.53
CA GLY A 138 -26.29 -28.66 -7.26
C GLY A 138 -26.07 -27.74 -8.46
N ASN A 139 -26.23 -28.17 -9.71
CA ASN A 139 -27.11 -29.20 -10.23
C ASN A 139 -26.50 -29.83 -11.49
N ARG A 140 -26.85 -31.10 -11.69
CA ARG A 140 -26.60 -31.89 -12.90
C ARG A 140 -27.24 -31.27 -14.13
#